data_AF-A0A941DQ84-F1
#
_entry.id   AF-A0A941DQ84-F1
#
_cell.length_a   1.000
_cell.length_b   1.000
_cell.length_c   1.000
_cell.angle_alpha   90.00
_cell.angle_beta   90.00
_cell.angle_gamma   90.00
#
_symmetry.space_group_name_H-M   'P 1'
#
loop_
_entity.id
_entity.type
_entity.pdbx_description
1 polymer ?
#
loop_
_entity_poly.entity_id
_entity_poly.type
_entity_poly.pdbx_seq_one_letter_code
_entity_poly.pdbx_strand_id
1 'polypeptide(L)'
;MNKYLVEYEQLCEQFLNGTMSVDVFSETFINRFKIERHLDEPFFLLLDELFGNVDSFTTDTQLLAENPDFYLNEVDLREKAQQTVDRLLEIKRERSGTGLES
;
A
#
# COMPACT_ATOMS: atom_id res chain seq x y z
N MET A 1 -3.64 7.24 17.64
CA MET A 1 -3.06 6.91 16.32
C MET A 1 -2.97 5.40 16.22
N ASN A 2 -3.55 4.76 15.21
CA ASN A 2 -3.42 3.31 15.02
C ASN A 2 -1.95 3.01 14.64
N LYS A 3 -1.25 2.16 15.40
CA LYS A 3 0.17 1.81 15.15
C LYS A 3 0.38 1.32 13.72
N TYR A 4 -0.57 0.54 13.20
CA TYR A 4 -0.52 -0.01 11.86
C TYR A 4 -0.51 1.11 10.78
N LEU A 5 -1.30 2.17 10.94
CA LEU A 5 -1.31 3.31 9.99
C LEU A 5 0.05 3.98 9.82
N VAL A 6 0.84 4.07 10.89
CA VAL A 6 2.19 4.65 10.82
C VAL A 6 3.16 3.69 10.15
N GLU A 7 3.04 2.40 10.47
CA GLU A 7 3.97 1.40 9.93
C GLU A 7 3.77 1.14 8.43
N TYR A 8 2.52 1.11 7.94
CA TYR A 8 2.28 0.97 6.49
C TYR A 8 2.63 2.22 5.69
N GLU A 9 2.44 3.41 6.27
CA GLU A 9 2.96 4.64 5.67
C GLU A 9 4.48 4.56 5.52
N GLN A 10 5.20 4.25 6.60
CA GLN A 10 6.66 4.13 6.56
C GLN A 10 7.14 3.07 5.56
N LEU A 11 6.44 1.94 5.49
CA LEU A 11 6.74 0.87 4.53
C LEU A 11 6.62 1.38 3.08
N CYS A 12 5.51 2.06 2.77
CA CYS A 12 5.30 2.63 1.43
C CYS A 12 6.30 3.74 1.14
N GLU A 13 6.61 4.63 2.09
CA GLU A 13 7.60 5.70 1.93
C GLU A 13 9.00 5.15 1.64
N GLN A 14 9.44 4.10 2.36
CA GLN A 14 10.74 3.45 2.13
C GLN A 14 10.82 2.81 0.74
N PHE A 15 9.71 2.25 0.27
CA PHE A 15 9.64 1.77 -1.11
C PHE A 15 9.75 2.94 -2.07
N LEU A 16 8.90 3.96 -1.95
CA LEU A 16 8.82 5.12 -2.85
C LEU A 16 10.15 5.89 -2.95
N ASN A 17 10.87 6.07 -1.84
CA ASN A 17 12.14 6.79 -1.83
C ASN A 17 13.35 5.93 -2.28
N GLY A 18 13.13 4.67 -2.64
CA GLY A 18 14.16 3.76 -3.14
C GLY A 18 15.06 3.16 -2.06
N THR A 19 14.78 3.40 -0.77
CA THR A 19 15.49 2.75 0.34
C THR A 19 15.16 1.26 0.41
N MET A 20 14.02 0.85 -0.15
CA MET A 20 13.56 -0.53 -0.25
C MET A 20 13.31 -0.91 -1.72
N SER A 21 13.79 -2.09 -2.13
CA SER A 21 13.51 -2.65 -3.46
C SER A 21 12.08 -3.18 -3.55
N VAL A 22 11.57 -3.33 -4.78
CA VAL A 22 10.23 -3.85 -5.03
C VAL A 22 10.01 -5.26 -4.49
N ASP A 23 11.01 -6.14 -4.56
CA ASP A 23 10.91 -7.51 -4.04
C ASP A 23 10.76 -7.51 -2.52
N VAL A 24 11.62 -6.74 -1.82
CA VAL A 24 11.59 -6.64 -0.36
C VAL A 24 10.30 -5.98 0.13
N PHE A 25 9.84 -4.94 -0.58
CA PHE A 25 8.56 -4.29 -0.30
C PHE A 25 7.40 -5.27 -0.43
N SER A 26 7.33 -5.97 -1.56
CA SER A 26 6.22 -6.89 -1.87
C SER A 26 6.14 -8.02 -0.84
N GLU A 27 7.27 -8.66 -0.53
CA GLU A 27 7.34 -9.70 0.49
C GLU A 27 6.95 -9.17 1.88
N THR A 28 7.52 -8.03 2.28
CA THR A 28 7.26 -7.43 3.60
C THR A 28 5.80 -7.03 3.76
N PHE A 29 5.22 -6.42 2.73
CA PHE A 29 3.82 -5.99 2.70
C PHE A 29 2.87 -7.19 2.81
N ILE A 30 3.02 -8.18 1.92
CA ILE A 30 2.17 -9.38 1.87
C ILE A 30 2.21 -10.13 3.19
N ASN A 31 3.40 -10.36 3.74
CA ASN A 31 3.57 -11.11 4.99
C ASN A 31 2.90 -10.40 6.16
N ARG A 32 3.02 -9.07 6.22
CA ARG A 32 2.40 -8.27 7.26
C ARG A 32 0.88 -8.26 7.15
N PHE A 33 0.34 -7.98 5.96
CA PHE A 33 -1.09 -7.90 5.71
C PHE A 33 -1.82 -9.21 6.08
N LYS A 34 -1.21 -10.37 5.77
CA LYS A 34 -1.77 -11.70 6.10
C LYS A 34 -1.91 -11.99 7.60
N ILE A 35 -1.08 -11.37 8.44
CA ILE A 35 -1.02 -11.65 9.88
C ILE A 35 -1.94 -10.73 10.67
N GLU A 36 -2.25 -9.54 10.14
CA GLU A 36 -3.04 -8.54 10.83
C GLU A 36 -4.54 -8.85 10.82
N ARG A 37 -5.17 -8.76 11.99
CA ARG A 37 -6.56 -9.21 12.21
C ARG A 37 -7.53 -8.10 12.62
N HIS A 38 -7.01 -6.92 12.97
CA HIS A 38 -7.79 -5.83 13.59
C HIS A 38 -7.51 -4.50 12.92
N LEU A 39 -7.77 -4.44 11.62
CA LEU A 39 -7.79 -3.20 10.86
C LEU A 39 -9.22 -2.69 10.81
N ASP A 40 -9.41 -1.39 11.02
CA ASP A 40 -10.70 -0.78 10.75
C ASP A 40 -11.03 -0.86 9.25
N GLU A 41 -12.31 -0.89 8.91
CA GLU A 41 -12.75 -1.19 7.55
C GLU A 41 -12.21 -0.23 6.48
N PRO A 42 -12.24 1.12 6.64
CA PRO A 42 -11.66 2.02 5.64
C PRO A 42 -10.16 1.79 5.41
N PHE A 43 -9.42 1.49 6.47
CA PHE A 43 -8.00 1.21 6.36
C PHE A 43 -7.73 -0.18 5.76
N PHE A 44 -8.50 -1.18 6.15
CA PHE A 44 -8.42 -2.52 5.58
C PHE A 44 -8.66 -2.49 4.07
N LEU A 45 -9.73 -1.84 3.60
CA LEU A 45 -10.07 -1.77 2.17
C LEU A 45 -8.96 -1.09 1.35
N LEU A 46 -8.34 -0.05 1.91
CA LEU A 46 -7.20 0.61 1.26
C LEU A 46 -5.98 -0.31 1.15
N LEU A 47 -5.68 -1.07 2.21
CA LEU A 47 -4.57 -2.03 2.18
C LEU A 47 -4.87 -3.25 1.31
N ASP A 48 -6.13 -3.70 1.24
CA ASP A 48 -6.58 -4.78 0.36
C ASP A 48 -6.43 -4.40 -1.12
N GLU A 49 -6.74 -3.15 -1.46
CA GLU A 49 -6.48 -2.60 -2.80
C GLU A 49 -4.98 -2.61 -3.12
N LEU A 50 -4.12 -2.14 -2.21
CA LEU A 50 -2.67 -2.20 -2.41
C LEU A 50 -2.17 -3.64 -2.46
N PHE A 51 -2.75 -4.56 -1.68
CA PHE A 51 -2.45 -5.98 -1.75
C PHE A 51 -2.69 -6.54 -3.15
N GLY A 52 -3.84 -6.23 -3.76
CA GLY A 52 -4.12 -6.63 -5.14
C GLY A 52 -3.09 -6.08 -6.13
N ASN A 53 -2.67 -4.82 -5.98
CA ASN A 53 -1.63 -4.23 -6.82
C ASN A 53 -0.28 -4.94 -6.63
N VAL A 54 0.12 -5.25 -5.38
CA VAL A 54 1.36 -5.97 -5.08
C VAL A 54 1.32 -7.41 -5.61
N ASP A 55 0.18 -8.10 -5.51
CA ASP A 55 -0.01 -9.46 -6.04
C ASP A 55 0.03 -9.48 -7.58
N SER A 56 -0.40 -8.38 -8.21
CA SER A 56 -0.34 -8.19 -9.67
C SER A 56 1.02 -7.75 -10.21
N PHE A 57 2.00 -7.46 -9.35
CA PHE A 57 3.34 -7.09 -9.78
C PHE A 57 4.08 -8.27 -10.40
N THR A 58 4.76 -8.02 -11.52
CA THR A 58 5.63 -9.01 -12.15
C THR A 58 6.82 -8.37 -12.84
N THR A 59 7.95 -9.09 -12.86
CA THR A 59 9.12 -8.75 -13.67
C THR A 59 9.14 -9.49 -15.01
N ASP A 60 8.17 -10.38 -15.25
CA ASP A 60 8.03 -11.09 -16.51
C ASP A 60 7.44 -10.17 -17.59
N THR A 61 8.31 -9.76 -18.50
CA THR A 61 7.94 -8.89 -19.63
C THR A 61 6.93 -9.51 -20.58
N GLN A 62 6.83 -10.85 -20.64
CA GLN A 62 5.84 -11.52 -21.47
C GLN A 62 4.45 -11.39 -20.84
N LEU A 63 4.32 -11.63 -19.54
CA LEU A 63 3.06 -11.45 -18.82
C LEU A 63 2.57 -9.99 -18.89
N LEU A 64 3.48 -9.02 -18.75
CA LEU A 64 3.15 -7.60 -18.94
C LEU A 64 2.62 -7.29 -20.34
N ALA A 65 3.16 -7.94 -21.38
CA ALA A 65 2.70 -7.75 -22.75
C ALA A 65 1.39 -8.47 -23.06
N GLU A 66 1.16 -9.64 -22.44
CA GLU A 66 -0.05 -10.46 -22.64
C GLU A 66 -1.27 -9.87 -21.94
N ASN A 67 -1.10 -9.23 -20.77
CA ASN A 67 -2.21 -8.64 -20.02
C ASN A 67 -1.81 -7.33 -19.32
N PRO A 68 -1.57 -6.24 -20.08
CA PRO A 68 -1.06 -4.97 -19.55
C PRO A 68 -2.02 -4.23 -18.61
N ASP A 69 -3.31 -4.54 -18.66
CA ASP A 69 -4.31 -3.97 -17.76
C ASP A 69 -4.35 -4.67 -16.39
N PHE A 70 -3.78 -5.88 -16.31
CA PHE A 70 -3.78 -6.69 -15.09
C PHE A 70 -2.44 -6.64 -14.37
N TYR A 71 -1.34 -6.86 -15.08
CA TYR A 71 -0.02 -6.93 -14.47
C TYR A 71 0.63 -5.55 -14.35
N LEU A 72 1.30 -5.33 -13.22
CA LEU A 72 2.02 -4.10 -12.95
C LEU A 72 3.53 -4.32 -13.07
N ASN A 73 4.22 -3.37 -13.70
CA ASN A 73 5.66 -3.25 -13.55
C ASN A 73 6.00 -2.44 -12.27
N GLU A 74 7.28 -2.26 -11.98
CA GLU A 74 7.70 -1.55 -10.76
C GLU A 74 7.27 -0.07 -10.77
N VAL A 75 7.29 0.60 -11.91
CA VAL A 75 6.87 2.01 -12.02
C VAL A 75 5.39 2.13 -11.69
N ASP A 76 4.55 1.27 -12.25
CA ASP A 76 3.11 1.29 -11.98
C ASP A 76 2.82 0.98 -10.51
N LEU A 77 3.52 -0.01 -9.93
CA LEU A 77 3.38 -0.34 -8.51
C LEU A 77 3.80 0.83 -7.60
N ARG A 78 4.84 1.59 -7.97
CA ARG A 78 5.24 2.81 -7.24
C ARG A 78 4.16 3.88 -7.31
N GLU A 79 3.50 4.06 -8.44
CA GLU A 79 2.38 4.99 -8.55
C GLU A 79 1.21 4.57 -7.65
N LYS A 80 0.88 3.27 -7.59
CA LYS A 80 -0.15 2.72 -6.68
C LYS A 80 0.22 2.89 -5.21
N ALA A 81 1.49 2.69 -4.86
CA ALA A 81 1.97 2.94 -3.51
C ALA A 81 1.86 4.43 -3.12
N GLN A 82 2.16 5.35 -4.05
CA GLN A 82 1.99 6.80 -3.81
C GLN A 82 0.52 7.16 -3.58
N GLN A 83 -0.38 6.69 -4.44
CA GLN A 83 -1.83 6.89 -4.28
C GLN A 83 -2.34 6.36 -2.93
N THR A 84 -1.78 5.25 -2.47
CA THR A 84 -2.09 4.67 -1.16
C THR A 84 -1.64 5.59 -0.03
N VAL A 85 -0.42 6.13 -0.09
CA VAL A 85 0.09 7.09 0.91
C VAL A 85 -0.77 8.35 0.96
N ASP A 86 -1.15 8.90 -0.18
CA ASP A 86 -1.98 10.10 -0.24
C ASP A 86 -3.33 9.88 0.48
N ARG A 87 -3.98 8.74 0.23
CA ARG A 87 -5.23 8.32 0.89
C ARG A 87 -5.03 8.03 2.38
N LEU A 88 -3.90 7.44 2.78
CA LEU A 88 -3.57 7.25 4.21
C LEU A 88 -3.47 8.58 4.95
N LEU A 89 -2.88 9.60 4.33
CA LEU A 89 -2.77 10.94 4.90
C LEU A 89 -4.13 11.63 5.03
N GLU A 90 -5.06 11.38 4.11
CA GLU A 90 -6.46 11.84 4.22
C GLU A 90 -7.15 11.20 5.43
N ILE A 91 -7.11 9.87 5.56
CA ILE A 91 -7.70 9.14 6.69
C ILE A 91 -7.12 9.64 8.03
N LYS A 92 -5.81 9.92 8.08
CA LYS A 92 -5.16 10.49 9.27
C LYS A 92 -5.70 11.88 9.61
N ARG A 93 -5.84 12.75 8.61
CA ARG A 93 -6.37 14.11 8.80
C ARG A 93 -7.80 14.10 9.32
N GLU A 94 -8.66 13.26 8.75
CA GLU A 94 -10.06 13.12 9.20
C GLU A 94 -10.15 12.66 10.66
N ARG A 95 -9.30 11.71 11.07
CA ARG A 95 -9.25 11.20 12.45
C ARG A 95 -8.61 12.14 13.46
N SER A 96 -7.73 13.03 13.01
CA SER A 96 -7.15 14.08 13.84
C SER A 96 -8.08 15.30 13.99
N GLY A 97 -9.04 15.48 13.06
CA GLY A 97 -10.01 16.58 13.07
C GLY A 97 -11.24 16.36 13.94
N THR A 98 -11.61 15.12 14.26
CA THR A 98 -12.82 14.78 15.05
C THR A 98 -12.67 14.95 16.57
N GLY A 99 -11.78 15.84 17.03
CA GLY A 99 -11.50 16.10 18.45
C GLY A 99 -12.11 17.38 19.04
N LEU A 100 -12.93 18.11 18.28
CA LEU A 100 -13.60 19.33 18.73
C LEU A 100 -15.04 19.28 18.25
N GLU A 101 -15.92 18.65 19.04
CA GLU A 101 -17.34 19.01 19.21
C GLU A 101 -18.01 18.00 20.15
N SER A 102 -17.99 18.30 21.45
CA SER A 102 -19.12 18.21 22.42
C SER A 102 -18.63 18.55 23.82
#